data_AF-H3G959-F1
#
_entry.id   AF-H3G959-F1
#
_cell.length_a   1.000
_cell.length_b   1.000
_cell.length_c   1.000
_cell.angle_alpha   90.00
_cell.angle_beta   90.00
_cell.angle_gamma   90.00
#
_symmetry.space_group_name_H-M   'P 1'
#
loop_
_entity.id
_entity.type
_entity.pdbx_description
1 polymer ?
#
loop_
_entity_poly.entity_id
_entity_poly.type
_entity_poly.pdbx_seq_one_letter_code
_entity_poly.pdbx_strand_id
1 'polypeptide(L)'
;MSIIMMRNLNPDMGLCNGTRLRIVELKDHVIHATIMAGDRQGQHVLIPRIVFISDGDIRDFPFRLRRRQFPIQTAFSMTINKAQGQTVQYLGLYLATPCFSHGQLYVAMSRVTSRWRCKALVEYPEREEEDGVYTANIVYRQLFERA
;
A
#
# COMPACT_ATOMS: atom_id res chain seq x y z
N MET A 1 0.39 -15.20 -6.10
CA MET A 1 0.46 -14.38 -4.87
C MET A 1 0.76 -12.91 -5.21
N SER A 2 0.13 -11.95 -4.51
CA SER A 2 0.35 -10.50 -4.74
C SER A 2 1.45 -9.97 -3.84
N ILE A 3 2.36 -9.18 -4.41
CA ILE A 3 3.46 -8.53 -3.72
C ILE A 3 3.58 -7.06 -4.17
N ILE A 4 4.28 -6.25 -3.39
CA ILE A 4 4.58 -4.85 -3.70
C ILE A 4 6.07 -4.59 -3.54
N MET A 5 6.63 -3.80 -4.44
CA MET A 5 8.03 -3.36 -4.37
C MET A 5 8.26 -2.38 -3.21
N MET A 6 9.38 -2.54 -2.50
CA MET A 6 9.77 -1.68 -1.37
C MET A 6 10.87 -0.68 -1.70
N ARG A 7 11.53 -0.81 -2.86
CA ARG A 7 12.65 0.04 -3.29
C ARG A 7 12.58 0.29 -4.79
N ASN A 8 13.14 1.41 -5.21
CA ASN A 8 13.39 1.70 -6.62
C ASN A 8 14.61 0.89 -7.07
N LEU A 9 14.39 -0.04 -8.00
CA LEU A 9 15.47 -0.79 -8.66
C LEU A 9 15.69 -0.28 -10.07
N ASN A 10 14.60 -0.12 -10.82
CA ASN A 10 14.61 0.35 -12.20
C ASN A 10 13.28 1.04 -12.50
N PRO A 11 13.15 2.35 -12.19
CA PRO A 11 11.93 3.11 -12.44
C PRO A 11 11.51 3.10 -13.90
N ASP A 12 12.47 3.17 -14.81
CA ASP A 12 12.20 3.16 -16.25
C ASP A 12 11.45 1.91 -16.65
N MET A 13 11.79 0.74 -16.07
CA MET A 13 11.11 -0.54 -16.29
C MET A 13 9.92 -0.80 -15.36
N GLY A 14 9.46 0.21 -14.60
CA GLY A 14 8.34 0.08 -13.67
C GLY A 14 8.67 -0.66 -12.37
N LEU A 15 9.93 -0.96 -12.09
CA LEU A 15 10.41 -1.56 -10.83
C LEU A 15 10.72 -0.45 -9.80
N CYS A 16 9.68 0.29 -9.41
CA CYS A 16 9.73 1.34 -8.40
C CYS A 16 9.00 0.94 -7.11
N ASN A 17 9.26 1.65 -6.03
CA ASN A 17 8.58 1.48 -4.75
C ASN A 17 7.07 1.69 -4.93
N GLY A 18 6.26 0.77 -4.43
CA GLY A 18 4.81 0.79 -4.61
C GLY A 18 4.30 0.01 -5.83
N THR A 19 5.17 -0.42 -6.76
CA THR A 19 4.73 -1.26 -7.89
C THR A 19 4.15 -2.57 -7.38
N ARG A 20 2.88 -2.82 -7.73
CA ARG A 20 2.18 -4.06 -7.43
C ARG A 20 2.51 -5.12 -8.47
N LEU A 21 2.96 -6.28 -8.00
CA LEU A 21 3.37 -7.40 -8.84
C LEU A 21 2.64 -8.69 -8.44
N ARG A 22 2.44 -9.59 -9.41
CA ARG A 22 1.96 -10.95 -9.18
C ARG A 22 3.13 -11.91 -9.36
N ILE A 23 3.44 -12.73 -8.36
CA ILE A 23 4.43 -13.80 -8.49
C ILE A 23 3.92 -14.82 -9.53
N VAL A 24 4.76 -15.12 -10.51
CA VAL A 24 4.57 -16.16 -11.52
C VAL A 24 5.30 -17.43 -11.08
N GLU A 25 6.57 -17.30 -10.73
CA GLU A 25 7.45 -18.43 -10.40
C GLU A 25 8.53 -17.99 -9.40
N LEU A 26 8.94 -18.90 -8.52
CA LEU A 26 10.06 -18.71 -7.60
C LEU A 26 11.25 -19.51 -8.10
N LYS A 27 12.38 -18.83 -8.31
CA LYS A 27 13.65 -19.45 -8.70
C LYS A 27 14.66 -19.31 -7.57
N ASP A 28 15.79 -20.01 -7.66
CA ASP A 28 16.80 -20.10 -6.60
C ASP A 28 17.29 -18.73 -6.09
N HIS A 29 17.44 -17.77 -7.00
CA HIS A 29 18.04 -16.47 -6.70
C HIS A 29 17.20 -15.26 -7.11
N VAL A 30 16.09 -15.47 -7.81
CA VAL A 30 15.22 -14.42 -8.33
C VAL A 30 13.75 -14.79 -8.17
N ILE A 31 12.91 -13.77 -8.02
CA ILE A 31 11.46 -13.92 -8.11
C ILE A 31 11.02 -13.46 -9.48
N HIS A 32 10.33 -14.34 -10.22
CA HIS A 32 9.70 -14.00 -11.48
C HIS A 32 8.28 -13.50 -11.20
N ALA A 33 7.99 -12.28 -11.62
CA ALA A 33 6.70 -11.65 -11.38
C ALA A 33 6.19 -10.88 -12.61
N THR A 34 4.89 -10.58 -12.63
CA THR A 34 4.26 -9.75 -13.65
C THR A 34 3.74 -8.45 -13.03
N ILE A 35 3.90 -7.33 -13.74
CA ILE A 35 3.35 -6.03 -13.33
C ILE A 35 1.83 -6.04 -13.42
N MET A 36 1.13 -5.63 -12.35
CA MET A 36 -0.33 -5.71 -12.27
C MET A 36 -1.06 -4.43 -12.69
N ALA A 37 -0.40 -3.27 -12.72
CA ALA A 37 -1.04 -1.98 -12.99
C ALA A 37 -0.07 -0.97 -13.63
N GLY A 38 -0.64 0.09 -14.23
CA GLY A 38 0.10 1.16 -14.91
C GLY A 38 0.47 0.80 -16.35
N ASP A 39 1.25 1.68 -16.99
CA ASP A 39 1.59 1.60 -18.43
C ASP A 39 2.33 0.31 -18.83
N ARG A 40 2.96 -0.35 -17.84
CA ARG A 40 3.72 -1.59 -18.02
C ARG A 40 2.97 -2.84 -17.57
N GLN A 41 1.66 -2.75 -17.37
CA GLN A 41 0.84 -3.89 -16.97
C GLN A 41 1.06 -5.09 -17.90
N GLY A 42 1.17 -6.28 -17.31
CA GLY A 42 1.41 -7.53 -18.05
C GLY A 42 2.89 -7.81 -18.37
N GLN A 43 3.80 -6.86 -18.18
CA GLN A 43 5.23 -7.10 -18.40
C GLN A 43 5.81 -8.03 -17.32
N HIS A 44 6.67 -8.94 -17.76
CA HIS A 44 7.39 -9.87 -16.91
C HIS A 44 8.71 -9.25 -16.40
N VAL A 45 9.00 -9.45 -15.12
CA VAL A 45 10.16 -8.89 -14.44
C VAL A 45 10.80 -9.93 -13.53
N LEU A 46 12.12 -9.82 -13.36
CA LEU A 46 12.91 -10.62 -12.43
C LEU A 46 13.38 -9.73 -11.28
N ILE A 47 13.12 -10.16 -10.05
CA ILE A 47 13.45 -9.41 -8.85
C ILE A 47 14.59 -10.12 -8.12
N PRO A 48 15.80 -9.55 -8.08
CA PRO A 48 16.91 -10.10 -7.31
C PRO A 48 16.85 -9.67 -5.84
N ARG A 49 17.65 -10.34 -4.99
CA ARG A 49 17.90 -9.86 -3.62
C ARG A 49 18.84 -8.66 -3.64
N ILE A 50 18.51 -7.63 -2.86
CA ILE A 50 19.38 -6.46 -2.64
C ILE A 50 19.84 -6.38 -1.19
N VAL A 51 20.87 -5.58 -0.93
CA VAL A 51 21.35 -5.30 0.43
C VAL A 51 20.66 -4.05 0.96
N PHE A 52 19.96 -4.20 2.08
CA PHE A 52 19.46 -3.11 2.90
C PHE A 52 20.51 -2.78 3.95
N ILE A 53 20.75 -1.49 4.17
CA ILE A 53 21.64 -0.98 5.20
C ILE A 53 20.79 -0.15 6.16
N SER A 54 20.97 -0.33 7.47
CA SER A 54 20.36 0.56 8.46
C SER A 54 21.06 1.92 8.41
N ASP A 55 20.35 2.94 7.96
CA ASP A 55 20.79 4.34 8.06
C ASP A 55 20.46 4.83 9.48
N GLY A 56 21.25 4.36 10.46
CA GLY A 56 21.13 4.82 11.85
C GLY A 56 21.99 6.06 12.06
N ASP A 57 21.41 7.09 12.70
CA ASP A 57 22.20 8.06 13.44
C ASP A 57 23.01 7.26 14.48
N ILE A 58 24.32 7.50 14.61
CA ILE A 58 25.23 6.68 15.44
C ILE A 58 24.77 6.60 16.91
N ARG A 59 23.88 7.52 17.30
CA ARG A 59 23.22 7.61 18.61
C ARG A 59 22.32 6.42 18.94
N ASP A 60 21.67 5.78 17.97
CA ASP A 60 20.70 4.72 18.25
C ASP A 60 21.33 3.31 18.22
N PHE A 61 22.38 3.10 17.40
CA PHE A 61 23.08 1.83 17.29
C PHE A 61 24.57 2.03 16.97
N PRO A 62 25.50 1.38 17.70
CA PRO A 62 26.94 1.50 17.44
C PRO A 62 27.43 0.71 16.21
N PHE A 63 26.52 0.10 15.44
CA PHE A 63 26.86 -0.72 14.27
C PHE A 63 25.85 -0.53 13.14
N ARG A 64 26.29 -0.79 11.90
CA ARG A 64 25.41 -0.82 10.71
C ARG A 64 24.94 -2.24 10.43
N LEU A 65 23.64 -2.46 10.48
CA LEU A 65 23.02 -3.70 10.05
C LEU A 65 22.96 -3.76 8.53
N ARG A 66 23.49 -4.85 7.96
CA ARG A 66 23.38 -5.16 6.53
C ARG A 66 22.52 -6.41 6.36
N ARG A 67 21.45 -6.31 5.60
CA ARG A 67 20.51 -7.42 5.34
C ARG A 67 20.32 -7.63 3.85
N ARG A 68 20.68 -8.81 3.33
CA ARG A 68 20.42 -9.18 1.93
C ARG A 68 19.08 -9.89 1.80
N GLN A 69 18.13 -9.27 1.10
CA GLN A 69 16.77 -9.82 0.98
C GLN A 69 16.05 -9.27 -0.28
N PHE A 70 14.94 -9.90 -0.71
CA PHE A 70 14.18 -9.44 -1.88
C PHE A 70 13.40 -8.17 -1.57
N PRO A 71 13.51 -7.07 -2.34
CA PRO A 71 12.89 -5.79 -2.00
C PRO A 71 11.37 -5.76 -2.25
N ILE A 72 10.65 -6.71 -1.67
CA ILE A 72 9.21 -6.92 -1.82
C ILE A 72 8.55 -7.11 -0.45
N GLN A 73 7.26 -6.83 -0.38
CA GLN A 73 6.39 -7.16 0.74
C GLN A 73 5.14 -7.85 0.20
N THR A 74 4.56 -8.77 0.97
CA THR A 74 3.28 -9.39 0.64
C THR A 74 2.18 -8.33 0.61
N ALA A 75 1.35 -8.31 -0.44
CA ALA A 75 0.38 -7.24 -0.69
C ALA A 75 -1.06 -7.75 -0.78
N PHE A 76 -1.46 -8.66 0.12
CA PHE A 76 -2.87 -9.07 0.25
C PHE A 76 -3.73 -7.93 0.81
N SER A 77 -3.20 -7.25 1.82
CA SER A 77 -3.74 -6.01 2.35
C SER A 77 -2.62 -4.96 2.39
N MET A 78 -3.00 -3.69 2.40
CA MET A 78 -2.07 -2.58 2.54
C MET A 78 -2.71 -1.51 3.41
N THR A 79 -1.88 -0.78 4.15
CA THR A 79 -2.37 0.37 4.91
C THR A 79 -2.83 1.47 3.96
N ILE A 80 -3.77 2.29 4.40
CA ILE A 80 -4.32 3.41 3.62
C ILE A 80 -3.18 4.32 3.12
N ASN A 81 -2.20 4.61 3.96
CA ASN A 81 -1.04 5.44 3.61
C ASN A 81 -0.18 4.81 2.51
N LYS A 82 -0.04 3.48 2.48
CA LYS A 82 0.70 2.78 1.41
C LYS A 82 -0.09 2.70 0.11
N ALA A 83 -1.42 2.72 0.18
CA ALA A 83 -2.28 2.78 -0.98
C ALA A 83 -2.35 4.17 -1.62
N GLN A 84 -1.85 5.22 -0.96
CA GLN A 84 -1.88 6.58 -1.47
C GLN A 84 -1.19 6.68 -2.84
N GLY A 85 -1.87 7.32 -3.80
CA GLY A 85 -1.38 7.45 -5.18
C GLY A 85 -1.61 6.21 -6.06
N GLN A 86 -2.14 5.11 -5.52
CA GLN A 86 -2.52 3.94 -6.31
C GLN A 86 -4.00 3.97 -6.66
N THR A 87 -4.35 3.38 -7.80
CA THR A 87 -5.74 3.13 -8.19
C THR A 87 -5.97 1.62 -8.19
N VAL A 88 -7.07 1.17 -7.59
CA VAL A 88 -7.46 -0.24 -7.51
C VAL A 88 -8.83 -0.44 -8.15
N GLN A 89 -9.02 -1.59 -8.80
CA GLN A 89 -10.29 -1.91 -9.46
C GLN A 89 -11.39 -2.22 -8.44
N TYR A 90 -11.06 -2.98 -7.40
CA TYR A 90 -11.94 -3.32 -6.29
C TYR A 90 -11.23 -3.03 -4.98
N LEU A 91 -11.96 -2.45 -4.04
CA LEU A 91 -11.45 -2.04 -2.73
C LEU A 91 -12.27 -2.73 -1.63
N GLY A 92 -11.58 -3.51 -0.79
CA GLY A 92 -12.07 -3.92 0.52
C GLY A 92 -11.41 -3.03 1.56
N LEU A 93 -12.18 -2.17 2.23
CA LEU A 93 -11.72 -1.34 3.34
C LEU A 93 -12.08 -2.04 4.65
N TYR A 94 -11.08 -2.36 5.46
CA TYR A 94 -11.28 -2.94 6.78
C TYR A 94 -10.86 -1.94 7.84
N LEU A 95 -11.82 -1.54 8.67
CA LEU A 95 -11.66 -0.60 9.77
C LEU A 95 -11.94 -1.34 11.08
N ALA A 96 -10.87 -1.90 11.67
CA ALA A 96 -10.95 -2.37 13.04
C ALA A 96 -11.18 -1.18 13.98
N THR A 97 -10.39 -0.12 13.84
CA THR A 97 -10.60 1.15 14.55
C THR A 97 -10.99 2.25 13.58
N PRO A 98 -11.67 3.32 14.05
CA PRO A 98 -11.91 4.51 13.25
C PRO A 98 -10.61 5.11 12.67
N CYS A 99 -10.72 5.83 11.55
CA CYS A 99 -9.60 6.59 11.00
C CYS A 99 -9.12 7.63 12.02
N PHE A 100 -7.80 7.74 12.20
CA PHE A 100 -7.18 8.56 13.25
C PHE A 100 -6.56 9.86 12.73
N SER A 101 -6.43 10.01 11.40
CA SER A 101 -5.85 11.21 10.79
C SER A 101 -6.78 11.88 9.79
N HIS A 102 -6.57 13.18 9.60
CA HIS A 102 -7.28 13.97 8.62
C HIS A 102 -7.24 13.35 7.21
N GLY A 103 -8.40 13.22 6.57
CA GLY A 103 -8.49 12.82 5.17
C GLY A 103 -8.16 11.34 4.89
N GLN A 104 -7.89 10.53 5.90
CA GLN A 104 -7.50 9.13 5.72
C GLN A 104 -8.61 8.30 5.07
N LEU A 105 -9.85 8.47 5.52
CA LEU A 105 -11.01 7.80 4.93
C LEU A 105 -11.22 8.22 3.46
N TYR A 106 -11.01 9.52 3.17
CA TYR A 106 -11.03 10.04 1.81
C TYR A 106 -9.92 9.43 0.94
N VAL A 107 -8.69 9.35 1.45
CA VAL A 107 -7.57 8.70 0.75
C VAL A 107 -7.91 7.26 0.42
N ALA A 108 -8.50 6.51 1.36
CA ALA A 108 -8.91 5.12 1.12
C ALA A 108 -9.99 5.03 0.03
N MET A 109 -11.09 5.77 0.15
CA MET A 109 -12.20 5.68 -0.81
C MET A 109 -11.84 6.23 -2.20
N SER A 110 -10.94 7.20 -2.29
CA SER A 110 -10.46 7.74 -3.57
C SER A 110 -9.57 6.78 -4.36
N ARG A 111 -9.20 5.62 -3.81
CA ARG A 111 -8.39 4.63 -4.55
C ARG A 111 -9.22 3.84 -5.56
N VAL A 112 -10.55 3.88 -5.50
CA VAL A 112 -11.44 3.15 -6.41
C VAL A 112 -12.27 4.13 -7.25
N THR A 113 -12.50 3.78 -8.51
CA THR A 113 -13.16 4.65 -9.49
C THR A 113 -14.69 4.62 -9.43
N SER A 114 -15.28 3.70 -8.66
CA SER A 114 -16.73 3.55 -8.57
C SER A 114 -17.15 3.07 -7.19
N ARG A 115 -18.18 3.70 -6.62
CA ARG A 115 -18.71 3.36 -5.28
C ARG A 115 -19.06 1.89 -5.15
N TRP A 116 -19.69 1.30 -6.17
CA TRP A 116 -20.10 -0.12 -6.17
C TRP A 116 -18.96 -1.13 -6.05
N ARG A 117 -17.73 -0.70 -6.34
CA ARG A 117 -16.52 -1.52 -6.24
C ARG A 117 -15.79 -1.34 -4.90
N CYS A 118 -16.35 -0.51 -4.00
CA CYS A 118 -15.90 -0.34 -2.63
C CYS A 118 -16.80 -1.17 -1.70
N LYS A 119 -16.21 -2.00 -0.85
CA LYS A 119 -16.88 -2.61 0.30
C LYS A 119 -16.11 -2.26 1.55
N ALA A 120 -16.79 -1.80 2.58
CA ALA A 120 -16.19 -1.49 3.87
C ALA A 120 -16.72 -2.46 4.94
N LEU A 121 -15.82 -2.94 5.78
CA LEU A 121 -16.12 -3.67 7.01
C LEU A 121 -15.63 -2.81 8.17
N VAL A 122 -16.55 -2.40 9.04
CA VAL A 122 -16.26 -1.68 10.28
C VAL A 122 -16.50 -2.65 11.42
N GLU A 123 -15.45 -3.03 12.14
CA GLU A 123 -15.56 -4.07 13.18
C GLU A 123 -16.12 -3.51 14.49
N TYR A 124 -15.68 -2.31 14.87
CA TYR A 124 -16.14 -1.61 16.07
C TYR A 124 -16.71 -0.24 15.66
N PRO A 125 -17.97 -0.20 15.17
CA PRO A 125 -18.59 1.04 14.72
C PRO A 125 -18.94 1.97 15.89
N GLU A 126 -18.99 3.26 15.62
CA GLU A 126 -19.42 4.26 16.61
C GLU A 126 -20.94 4.22 16.82
N ARG A 127 -21.67 3.93 15.74
CA ARG A 127 -23.12 3.79 15.74
C ARG A 127 -23.54 2.78 14.68
N GLU A 128 -24.54 1.97 15.02
CA GLU A 128 -25.15 1.00 14.13
C GLU A 128 -26.67 1.19 14.24
N GLU A 129 -27.30 1.50 13.10
CA GLU A 129 -28.72 1.81 12.96
C GLU A 129 -29.31 0.96 11.82
N GLU A 130 -30.64 0.94 11.68
CA GLU A 130 -31.31 0.20 10.60
C GLU A 130 -30.86 0.65 9.20
N ASP A 131 -30.41 1.90 9.05
CA ASP A 131 -29.95 2.48 7.80
C ASP A 131 -28.45 2.28 7.51
N GLY A 132 -27.67 1.76 8.48
CA GLY A 132 -26.28 1.36 8.26
C GLY A 132 -25.33 1.49 9.45
N VAL A 133 -24.04 1.42 9.11
CA VAL A 133 -22.91 1.38 10.05
C VAL A 133 -22.07 2.64 9.90
N TYR A 134 -21.77 3.31 11.02
CA TYR A 134 -21.12 4.61 11.06
C TYR A 134 -19.74 4.56 11.73
N THR A 135 -18.81 5.37 11.23
CA THR A 135 -17.44 5.53 11.75
C THR A 135 -17.05 7.00 11.72
N ALA A 136 -16.20 7.46 12.65
CA ALA A 136 -15.66 8.82 12.59
C ALA A 136 -14.92 9.09 11.28
N ASN A 137 -15.18 10.28 10.75
CA ASN A 137 -14.41 10.88 9.67
C ASN A 137 -13.67 12.11 10.20
N ILE A 138 -12.36 12.00 10.34
CA ILE A 138 -11.53 13.09 10.88
C ILE A 138 -11.27 14.12 9.77
N VAL A 139 -11.80 15.32 9.94
CA VAL A 139 -11.72 16.43 8.98
C VAL A 139 -11.25 17.71 9.67
N TYR A 140 -10.10 18.25 9.27
CA TYR A 140 -9.60 19.54 9.75
C TYR A 140 -10.31 20.67 9.00
N ARG A 141 -11.30 21.28 9.66
CA ARG A 141 -12.15 22.31 9.05
C ARG A 141 -11.40 23.59 8.65
N GLN A 142 -10.30 23.90 9.34
CA GLN A 142 -9.41 25.03 9.06
C GLN A 142 -8.88 25.06 7.61
N LEU A 143 -8.83 23.90 6.93
CA LEU A 143 -8.41 23.81 5.52
C LEU A 143 -9.48 24.31 4.55
N PHE A 144 -10.75 24.34 4.95
CA PHE A 144 -11.88 24.77 4.12
C PHE A 144 -12.24 26.24 4.32
N GLU A 145 -11.74 26.87 5.38
CA GLU A 145 -11.98 28.29 5.69
C GLU A 145 -11.02 29.24 4.93
N ARG A 146 -10.01 28.71 4.23
CA ARG A 146 -9.01 29.47 3.46
C ARG A 146 -9.08 29.23 1.94
N ALA A 147 -10.15 28.62 1.44
CA ALA A 147 -10.39 28.33 0.02
C ALA A 147 -11.39 29.31 -0.60
#